data_AF-A0A967Q365-F1
#
_entry.id   AF-A0A967Q365-F1
#
_cell.length_a   1.000
_cell.length_b   1.000
_cell.length_c   1.000
_cell.angle_alpha   90.00
_cell.angle_beta   90.00
_cell.angle_gamma   90.00
#
_symmetry.space_group_name_H-M   'P 1'
#
loop_
_entity.id
_entity.type
_entity.pdbx_description
1 polymer ?
#
loop_
_entity_poly.entity_id
_entity_poly.type
_entity_poly.pdbx_seq_one_letter_code
_entity_poly.pdbx_strand_id
1 'polypeptide(L)'
;DLESIILHLREVIGEEEGIGAGKALVFKKVMRNRKLFHTLLRAGSKLQKPVTRGERTIRHLPLFFSSLTEWRSLPAIADTPLRDQWK
;
A
#
# COMPACT_ATOMS: atom_id res chain seq x y z
N ASP A 1 -13.38 15.86 18.00
CA ASP A 1 -14.39 16.07 16.95
C ASP A 1 -13.93 15.83 15.53
N LEU A 2 -12.90 16.49 15.01
CA LEU A 2 -12.53 16.26 13.60
C LEU A 2 -12.11 14.81 13.32
N GLU A 3 -11.30 14.22 14.20
CA GLU A 3 -10.80 12.86 14.04
C GLU A 3 -11.93 11.81 14.10
N SER A 4 -12.87 11.98 15.03
CA SER A 4 -14.02 11.08 15.14
C SER A 4 -14.92 11.15 13.90
N ILE A 5 -15.13 12.34 13.34
CA ILE A 5 -15.88 12.52 12.09
C ILE A 5 -15.17 11.85 10.91
N ILE A 6 -13.85 11.99 10.79
CA ILE A 6 -13.07 11.35 9.71
C ILE A 6 -13.13 9.81 9.81
N LEU A 7 -13.00 9.27 11.02
CA LEU A 7 -13.06 7.82 11.24
C LEU A 7 -14.47 7.29 10.94
N HIS A 8 -15.51 8.00 11.37
CA HIS A 8 -16.89 7.63 11.10
C HIS A 8 -17.21 7.68 9.59
N LEU A 9 -16.79 8.73 8.87
CA LEU A 9 -16.94 8.81 7.42
C LEU A 9 -16.24 7.66 6.70
N ARG A 10 -15.03 7.28 7.13
CA ARG A 10 -14.31 6.13 6.57
C ARG A 10 -15.05 4.82 6.79
N GLU A 11 -15.67 4.66 7.95
CA GLU A 11 -16.47 3.48 8.29
C GLU A 11 -17.69 3.38 7.37
N VAL A 12 -18.47 4.47 7.26
CA VAL A 12 -19.65 4.55 6.37
C VAL A 12 -19.29 4.24 4.92
N ILE A 13 -18.23 4.88 4.38
CA ILE A 13 -17.77 4.61 3.01
C ILE A 13 -17.33 3.14 2.86
N GLY A 14 -16.69 2.58 3.88
CA GLY A 14 -16.28 1.17 3.90
C GLY A 14 -17.45 0.18 3.89
N GLU A 15 -18.56 0.54 4.53
CA GLU A 15 -19.80 -0.24 4.54
C GLU A 15 -20.56 -0.13 3.20
N GLU A 16 -20.68 1.07 2.64
CA GLU A 16 -21.42 1.31 1.39
C GLU A 16 -20.70 0.77 0.14
N GLU A 17 -19.40 1.07 -0.03
CA GLU A 17 -18.65 0.57 -1.20
C GLU A 17 -18.23 -0.90 -1.05
N GLY A 18 -18.14 -1.36 0.20
CA GLY A 18 -17.57 -2.65 0.55
C GLY A 18 -16.09 -2.77 0.16
N ILE A 19 -15.39 -3.70 0.80
CA ILE A 19 -14.10 -4.16 0.30
C ILE A 19 -14.33 -5.13 -0.85
N GLY A 20 -14.37 -4.62 -2.09
CA GLY A 20 -14.52 -5.45 -3.30
C GLY A 20 -13.67 -6.73 -3.25
N ALA A 21 -14.16 -7.80 -3.89
CA ALA A 21 -13.69 -9.19 -3.66
C ALA A 21 -12.16 -9.37 -3.66
N GLY A 22 -11.44 -8.66 -4.53
CA GLY A 22 -9.98 -8.67 -4.58
C GLY A 22 -9.32 -8.12 -3.31
N LYS A 23 -9.78 -6.97 -2.80
CA LYS A 23 -9.27 -6.38 -1.54
C LYS A 23 -9.53 -7.34 -0.38
N ALA A 24 -10.75 -7.87 -0.26
CA ALA A 24 -11.11 -8.82 0.79
C ALA A 24 -10.24 -10.08 0.78
N LEU A 25 -9.92 -10.61 -0.41
CA LEU A 25 -9.03 -11.76 -0.56
C LEU A 25 -7.62 -11.46 -0.05
N VAL A 26 -7.05 -10.30 -0.42
CA VAL A 26 -5.73 -9.86 0.04
C VAL A 26 -5.70 -9.71 1.56
N PHE A 27 -6.69 -9.04 2.15
CA PHE A 27 -6.77 -8.89 3.61
C PHE A 27 -6.85 -10.25 4.33
N LYS A 28 -7.74 -11.16 3.87
CA LYS A 28 -7.96 -12.44 4.54
C LYS A 28 -6.81 -13.45 4.36
N LYS A 29 -6.19 -13.50 3.18
CA LYS A 29 -5.19 -14.51 2.83
C LYS A 29 -3.75 -14.01 2.91
N VAL A 30 -3.48 -12.80 2.44
CA VAL A 30 -2.11 -12.26 2.37
C VAL A 30 -1.73 -11.61 3.69
N MET A 31 -2.51 -10.64 4.18
CA MET A 31 -2.15 -9.89 5.39
C MET A 31 -2.12 -10.76 6.64
N ARG A 32 -2.97 -11.79 6.71
CA ARG A 32 -2.98 -12.75 7.82
C ARG A 32 -1.70 -13.60 7.88
N ASN A 33 -1.03 -13.84 6.76
CA ASN A 33 0.20 -14.62 6.71
C ASN A 33 1.42 -13.70 6.66
N ARG A 34 2.05 -13.48 7.83
CA ARG A 34 3.23 -12.61 7.98
C ARG A 34 4.37 -12.97 7.03
N LYS A 35 4.61 -14.26 6.77
CA LYS A 35 5.71 -14.71 5.91
C LYS A 35 5.40 -14.38 4.46
N LEU A 36 4.18 -14.68 4.00
CA LEU A 36 3.74 -14.38 2.65
C LEU A 36 3.74 -12.87 2.38
N PHE A 37 3.11 -12.09 3.25
CA PHE A 37 3.08 -10.63 3.16
C PHE A 37 4.50 -10.05 3.09
N HIS A 38 5.39 -10.50 3.99
CA HIS A 38 6.77 -10.04 4.01
C HIS A 38 7.52 -10.39 2.71
N THR A 39 7.38 -11.62 2.23
CA THR A 39 8.05 -12.06 0.99
C THR A 39 7.57 -11.25 -0.21
N LEU A 40 6.26 -10.96 -0.30
CA LEU A 40 5.71 -10.12 -1.37
C LEU A 40 6.25 -8.70 -1.31
N LEU A 41 6.31 -8.09 -0.11
CA LEU A 41 6.91 -6.76 0.04
C LEU A 41 8.38 -6.74 -0.36
N ARG A 42 9.15 -7.78 0.00
CA ARG A 42 10.57 -7.88 -0.36
C ARG A 42 10.78 -8.05 -1.87
N ALA A 43 9.91 -8.82 -2.53
CA ALA A 43 9.90 -8.96 -3.98
C ALA A 43 9.55 -7.62 -4.64
N GLY A 44 8.47 -6.96 -4.18
CA GLY A 44 8.06 -5.65 -4.66
C GLY A 44 9.15 -4.60 -4.52
N SER A 45 9.86 -4.58 -3.39
CA SER A 45 10.98 -3.65 -3.14
C SER A 45 12.10 -3.76 -4.19
N LYS A 46 12.38 -4.98 -4.65
CA LYS A 46 13.36 -5.22 -5.73
C LYS A 46 12.81 -4.86 -7.11
N LEU A 47 11.54 -5.21 -7.37
CA LEU A 47 10.90 -5.03 -8.67
C LEU A 47 10.47 -3.60 -8.97
N GLN A 48 10.24 -2.77 -7.95
CA GLN A 48 9.82 -1.37 -8.14
C GLN A 48 10.95 -0.46 -8.65
N LYS A 49 12.23 -0.86 -8.52
CA LYS A 49 13.42 -0.06 -8.88
C LYS A 49 13.35 0.60 -10.26
N PRO A 50 12.95 -0.07 -11.35
CA PRO A 50 12.76 0.57 -12.66
C PRO A 50 11.68 1.65 -12.68
N VAL A 51 10.65 1.54 -11.84
CA VAL A 51 9.53 2.49 -11.76
C VAL A 51 9.87 3.69 -10.88
N THR A 52 10.55 3.46 -9.75
CA THR A 52 10.97 4.52 -8.83
C THR A 52 12.25 5.24 -9.27
N ARG A 53 13.06 4.66 -10.18
CA ARG A 53 14.35 5.23 -10.62
C ARG A 53 15.31 5.58 -9.48
N GLY A 54 15.22 4.84 -8.37
CA GLY A 54 16.04 5.06 -7.17
C GLY A 54 15.53 6.15 -6.23
N GLU A 55 14.36 6.73 -6.49
CA GLU A 55 13.79 7.78 -5.65
C GLU A 55 12.88 7.21 -4.54
N ARG A 56 12.72 7.99 -3.46
CA ARG A 56 11.90 7.62 -2.30
C ARG A 56 10.39 7.63 -2.59
N THR A 57 9.97 8.28 -3.66
CA THR A 57 8.58 8.38 -4.08
C THR A 57 8.46 8.06 -5.56
N ILE A 58 7.32 7.52 -5.97
CA ILE A 58 7.02 7.32 -7.38
C ILE A 58 6.52 8.65 -7.93
N ARG A 59 7.35 9.34 -8.74
CA ARG A 59 6.99 10.63 -9.34
C ARG A 59 5.99 10.52 -10.48
N HIS A 60 6.19 9.54 -11.36
CA HIS A 60 5.33 9.30 -12.51
C HIS A 60 4.96 7.84 -12.57
N LEU A 61 3.81 7.51 -11.99
CA LEU A 61 3.23 6.20 -12.20
C LEU A 61 2.78 6.12 -13.67
N PRO A 62 2.93 4.96 -14.35
CA PRO A 62 2.39 4.79 -15.69
C PRO A 62 0.93 5.25 -15.75
N LEU A 63 0.51 5.90 -16.85
CA LEU A 63 -0.80 6.57 -16.97
C LEU A 63 -1.98 5.66 -16.62
N PHE A 64 -1.88 4.35 -16.88
CA PHE A 64 -2.89 3.37 -16.49
C PHE A 64 -3.19 3.33 -14.98
N PHE A 65 -2.22 3.71 -14.15
CA PHE A 65 -2.32 3.68 -12.69
C PHE A 65 -2.42 5.08 -12.06
N SER A 66 -2.47 6.17 -12.84
CA SER A 66 -2.44 7.55 -12.32
C SER A 66 -3.54 7.85 -11.31
N SER A 67 -4.72 7.24 -11.46
CA SER A 67 -5.84 7.34 -10.51
C SER A 67 -5.50 6.82 -9.11
N LEU A 68 -4.51 5.92 -8.97
CA LEU A 68 -4.05 5.42 -7.68
C LEU A 68 -3.27 6.48 -6.87
N THR A 69 -2.84 7.57 -7.50
CA THR A 69 -1.96 8.60 -6.90
C THR A 69 -2.49 10.02 -7.05
N GLU A 70 -3.72 10.20 -7.50
CA GLU A 70 -4.30 11.52 -7.82
C GLU A 70 -4.24 12.49 -6.63
N TRP A 71 -4.53 12.00 -5.42
CA TRP A 71 -4.56 12.81 -4.19
C TRP A 71 -3.38 12.55 -3.25
N ARG A 72 -2.45 11.66 -3.63
CA ARG A 72 -1.35 11.23 -2.75
C ARG A 72 -0.14 10.69 -3.51
N SER A 73 1.04 11.09 -3.05
CA SER A 73 2.31 10.50 -3.50
C SER A 73 2.44 9.07 -2.99
N LEU A 74 2.87 8.14 -3.86
CA LEU A 74 3.19 6.78 -3.45
C LEU A 74 4.64 6.69 -2.98
N PRO A 75 4.88 6.30 -1.72
CA PRO A 75 6.23 6.01 -1.27
C PRO A 75 6.77 4.73 -1.92
N ALA A 76 8.05 4.73 -2.24
CA ALA A 76 8.76 3.51 -2.61
C ALA A 76 8.80 2.56 -1.40
N ILE A 77 8.67 1.26 -1.65
CA ILE A 77 8.88 0.22 -0.64
C ILE A 77 10.35 0.29 -0.19
N ALA A 78 10.62 0.23 1.11
CA ALA A 78 11.99 0.29 1.60
C ALA A 78 12.82 -0.94 1.15
N ASP A 79 14.11 -0.75 0.86
CA ASP A 79 15.04 -1.85 0.56
C ASP A 79 15.22 -2.77 1.78
N THR A 80 15.34 -2.18 2.97
CA THR A 80 15.56 -2.88 4.24
C THR A 80 14.31 -2.82 5.11
N PRO A 81 13.75 -3.97 5.54
CA PRO A 81 12.61 -4.01 6.45
C PRO A 81 12.94 -3.34 7.79
N LEU A 82 11.96 -2.64 8.37
CA LEU A 82 12.13 -1.90 9.63
C LEU A 82 12.78 -2.72 10.76
N ARG A 83 12.33 -3.97 10.95
CA ARG A 83 12.86 -4.90 11.97
C ARG A 83 14.34 -5.25 11.80
N ASP A 84 14.89 -5.08 10.60
CA ASP A 84 16.27 -5.41 10.27
C ASP A 84 17.17 -4.15 10.37
N GLN A 85 16.61 -2.96 10.65
CA GLN A 85 17.36 -1.70 10.78
C GLN A 85 18.00 -1.49 12.16
N TRP A 86 17.48 -2.14 13.21
CA TRP A 86 17.97 -2.01 14.60
C TRP A 86 18.65 -3.28 15.12
N LYS A 87 19.29 -4.04 14.24
CA LYS A 87 20.14 -5.17 14.62
C LYS A 87 21.58 -4.73 14.87
#